data_AF-A0A6N7QW45-F1
#
_entry.id   AF-A0A6N7QW45-F1
#
_cell.length_a   1.000
_cell.length_b   1.000
_cell.length_c   1.000
_cell.angle_alpha   90.00
_cell.angle_beta   90.00
_cell.angle_gamma   90.00
#
_symmetry.space_group_name_H-M   'P 1'
#
loop_
_entity.id
_entity.type
_entity.pdbx_description
1 polymer ?
#
loop_
_entity_poly.entity_id
_entity_poly.type
_entity_poly.pdbx_seq_one_letter_code
_entity_poly.pdbx_strand_id
1 'polypeptide(L)'
;MLSKHYPRVYVKEVEEEIRCIEHCAERMQELAKQGDTDTMLLFATNLVRSARALDDYAKVKKEYNPVSMKHYKELTDFQVRMMMNER
;
A
#
# COMPACT_ATOMS: atom_id res chain seq x y z
N MET A 1 -14.74 -12.14 -1.49
CA MET A 1 -14.19 -12.40 -2.84
C MET A 1 -14.01 -11.06 -3.54
N LEU A 2 -12.84 -10.82 -4.12
CA LEU A 2 -12.49 -9.57 -4.80
C LEU A 2 -13.47 -9.20 -5.92
N SER A 3 -14.06 -10.20 -6.58
CA SER A 3 -15.11 -10.02 -7.60
C SER A 3 -16.38 -9.30 -7.10
N LYS A 4 -16.59 -9.19 -5.79
CA LYS A 4 -17.67 -8.35 -5.21
C LYS A 4 -17.33 -6.86 -5.20
N HIS A 5 -16.03 -6.53 -5.15
CA HIS A 5 -15.54 -5.16 -4.99
C HIS A 5 -14.91 -4.60 -6.26
N TYR A 6 -14.39 -5.47 -7.14
CA TYR A 6 -13.70 -5.09 -8.36
C TYR A 6 -14.35 -5.72 -9.61
N PRO A 7 -14.32 -5.06 -10.78
CA PRO A 7 -14.73 -5.66 -12.04
C PRO A 7 -13.88 -6.90 -12.31
N ARG A 8 -14.47 -7.96 -12.89
CA ARG A 8 -13.75 -9.23 -13.17
C ARG A 8 -12.46 -9.02 -14.00
N VAL A 9 -12.48 -8.04 -14.89
CA VAL A 9 -11.34 -7.68 -15.75
C VAL A 9 -10.14 -7.11 -14.98
N TYR A 10 -10.32 -6.67 -13.73
CA TYR A 10 -9.25 -6.12 -12.88
C TYR A 10 -8.94 -7.02 -11.68
N VAL A 11 -9.61 -8.16 -11.52
CA VAL A 11 -9.42 -9.02 -10.33
C VAL A 11 -7.98 -9.53 -10.27
N LYS A 12 -7.38 -9.88 -11.41
CA LYS A 12 -6.00 -10.36 -11.46
C LYS A 12 -5.01 -9.27 -11.07
N GLU A 13 -5.18 -8.07 -11.61
CA GLU A 13 -4.36 -6.89 -11.34
C GLU A 13 -4.48 -6.47 -9.87
N VAL A 14 -5.69 -6.53 -9.31
CA VAL A 14 -5.93 -6.28 -7.88
C VAL A 14 -5.23 -7.32 -7.01
N GLU A 15 -5.28 -8.60 -7.37
CA GLU A 15 -4.54 -9.65 -6.64
C GLU A 15 -3.03 -9.45 -6.72
N GLU A 16 -2.51 -9.00 -7.86
CA GLU A 16 -1.09 -8.68 -8.03
C GLU A 16 -0.68 -7.50 -7.15
N GLU A 17 -1.46 -6.42 -7.10
CA GLU A 17 -1.16 -5.27 -6.26
C GLU A 17 -1.30 -5.60 -4.75
N ILE A 18 -2.26 -6.44 -4.34
CA ILE A 18 -2.36 -6.92 -2.94
C ILE A 18 -1.11 -7.73 -2.57
N ARG A 19 -0.69 -8.68 -3.41
CA ARG A 19 0.56 -9.45 -3.18
C ARG A 19 1.78 -8.54 -3.10
N CYS A 20 1.83 -7.49 -3.91
CA CYS A 20 2.91 -6.51 -3.87
C CYS A 20 2.95 -5.75 -2.54
N ILE A 21 1.80 -5.32 -2.02
CA ILE A 21 1.70 -4.64 -0.72
C ILE A 21 2.16 -5.56 0.41
N GLU A 22 1.67 -6.81 0.45
CA GLU A 22 2.06 -7.80 1.46
C GLU A 22 3.57 -8.03 1.45
N HIS A 23 4.14 -8.29 0.26
CA HIS A 23 5.57 -8.47 0.10
C HIS A 23 6.38 -7.23 0.53
N CYS A 24 5.95 -6.03 0.13
CA CYS A 24 6.64 -4.79 0.52
C CYS A 24 6.61 -4.58 2.03
N ALA A 25 5.47 -4.85 2.69
CA ALA A 25 5.34 -4.73 4.13
C ALA A 25 6.26 -5.71 4.88
N GLU A 26 6.32 -6.97 4.45
CA GLU A 26 7.23 -7.98 5.01
C GLU A 26 8.70 -7.55 4.87
N ARG A 27 9.11 -7.13 3.67
CA ARG A 27 10.49 -6.68 3.42
C ARG A 27 10.85 -5.44 4.23
N MET A 28 9.94 -4.48 4.38
CA MET A 28 10.18 -3.31 5.23
C MET A 28 10.42 -3.69 6.70
N GLN A 29 9.69 -4.68 7.24
CA GLN A 29 9.91 -5.14 8.61
C GLN A 29 11.27 -5.81 8.80
N GLU A 30 11.73 -6.56 7.79
CA GLU A 30 13.07 -7.18 7.80
C GLU A 30 14.18 -6.14 7.71
N LEU A 31 14.05 -5.18 6.80
CA LEU A 31 15.02 -4.11 6.59
C LEU A 31 15.11 -3.16 7.80
N ALA A 32 13.98 -2.89 8.45
CA ALA A 32 13.95 -2.11 9.69
C ALA A 32 14.76 -2.77 10.82
N LYS A 33 14.77 -4.11 10.90
CA LYS A 33 15.62 -4.85 11.87
C LYS A 33 17.10 -4.80 11.51
N GLN A 34 17.42 -4.62 10.23
CA GLN A 34 18.78 -4.56 9.71
C GLN A 34 19.35 -3.12 9.71
N GLY A 35 18.51 -2.11 9.92
CA GLY A 35 18.88 -0.70 9.83
C GLY A 35 19.11 -0.21 8.40
N ASP A 36 18.67 -0.96 7.39
CA ASP A 36 18.79 -0.57 5.98
C ASP A 36 17.61 0.32 5.56
N THR A 37 17.71 1.59 5.97
CA THR A 37 16.67 2.60 5.75
C THR A 37 16.50 2.95 4.27
N ASP A 38 17.60 2.98 3.49
CA ASP A 38 17.58 3.35 2.07
C ASP A 38 16.79 2.33 1.26
N THR A 39 17.06 1.03 1.46
CA THR A 39 16.31 -0.02 0.78
C THR A 39 14.86 -0.07 1.28
N MET A 40 14.63 0.17 2.57
CA MET A 40 13.28 0.22 3.13
C MET A 40 12.43 1.31 2.46
N LEU A 41 13.01 2.46 2.12
CA LEU A 41 12.31 3.55 1.44
C LEU A 41 11.86 3.17 0.01
N LEU A 42 12.63 2.33 -0.68
CA LEU A 42 12.24 1.80 -2.00
C LEU A 42 11.00 0.91 -1.90
N PHE A 43 10.96 0.00 -0.93
CA PHE A 43 9.78 -0.84 -0.68
C PHE A 43 8.58 -0.02 -0.21
N ALA A 44 8.80 1.00 0.62
CA ALA A 44 7.77 1.93 1.05
C ALA A 44 7.13 2.67 -0.14
N THR A 45 7.94 3.10 -1.09
CA THR A 45 7.47 3.76 -2.32
C THR A 45 6.64 2.83 -3.19
N ASN A 46 7.08 1.57 -3.35
CA ASN A 46 6.34 0.55 -4.09
C ASN A 46 4.99 0.21 -3.43
N LEU A 47 4.96 0.13 -2.11
CA LEU A 47 3.73 -0.09 -1.35
C LEU A 47 2.70 1.02 -1.61
N VAL A 48 3.13 2.28 -1.57
CA VAL A 48 2.26 3.45 -1.85
C VAL A 48 1.77 3.43 -3.31
N ARG A 49 2.63 3.04 -4.26
CA ARG A 49 2.23 2.89 -5.68
C ARG A 49 1.12 1.85 -5.83
N SER A 50 1.28 0.67 -5.24
CA SER A 50 0.29 -0.41 -5.28
C SER A 50 -1.03 -0.03 -4.60
N ALA A 51 -0.96 0.66 -3.46
CA ALA A 51 -2.13 1.18 -2.76
C ALA A 51 -2.95 2.17 -3.62
N ARG A 52 -2.27 3.06 -4.35
CA ARG A 52 -2.92 3.99 -5.29
C ARG A 52 -3.57 3.25 -6.46
N ALA A 53 -2.91 2.24 -7.01
CA ALA A 53 -3.48 1.42 -8.08
C ALA A 53 -4.77 0.71 -7.62
N LEU A 54 -4.81 0.19 -6.40
CA LEU A 54 -6.03 -0.40 -5.82
C LEU A 54 -7.16 0.63 -5.67
N ASP A 55 -6.85 1.85 -5.21
CA ASP A 55 -7.83 2.94 -5.13
C ASP A 55 -8.37 3.32 -6.51
N ASP A 56 -7.52 3.38 -7.54
CA ASP A 56 -7.92 3.64 -8.92
C ASP A 56 -8.80 2.51 -9.48
N TYR A 57 -8.44 1.25 -9.28
CA TYR A 57 -9.28 0.11 -9.68
C TYR A 57 -10.64 0.12 -8.99
N ALA A 58 -10.69 0.57 -7.73
CA ALA A 58 -11.92 0.66 -6.98
C ALA A 58 -12.82 1.80 -7.49
N LYS A 59 -12.26 2.97 -7.83
CA LYS A 59 -12.99 4.11 -8.40
C LYS A 59 -13.58 3.84 -9.79
N VAL A 60 -12.94 2.96 -10.57
CA VAL A 60 -13.48 2.54 -11.88
C VAL A 60 -14.85 1.86 -11.74
N LYS A 61 -15.14 1.23 -10.60
CA LYS A 61 -16.52 1.02 -10.17
C LYS A 61 -17.02 2.29 -9.48
N LYS A 62 -17.96 3.00 -10.10
CA LYS A 62 -18.67 4.16 -9.51
C LYS A 62 -19.42 3.89 -8.18
N GLU A 63 -19.16 2.77 -7.50
CA GLU A 63 -19.84 2.29 -6.29
C GLU A 63 -18.87 1.92 -5.15
N TYR A 64 -17.61 2.37 -5.20
CA TYR A 64 -16.72 2.19 -4.04
C TYR A 64 -16.60 3.47 -3.22
N ASN A 65 -17.14 3.41 -2.00
CA ASN A 65 -16.86 4.34 -0.93
C ASN A 65 -15.55 3.85 -0.26
N PRO A 66 -14.40 4.52 -0.45
CA PRO A 66 -13.11 4.00 0.00
C PRO A 66 -13.15 3.65 1.49
N VAL A 67 -12.56 2.49 1.86
CA VAL A 67 -12.25 2.21 3.28
C VAL A 67 -11.61 3.47 3.82
N SER A 68 -12.23 4.03 4.87
CA SER A 68 -12.03 5.43 5.22
C SER A 68 -10.55 5.79 5.23
N MET A 69 -10.21 6.86 4.51
CA MET A 69 -8.89 7.52 4.43
C MET A 69 -8.13 7.61 5.76
N LYS A 70 -8.82 7.47 6.90
CA LYS A 70 -8.23 7.37 8.24
C LYS A 70 -7.14 6.29 8.35
N HIS A 71 -7.33 5.11 7.75
CA HIS A 71 -6.35 4.02 7.86
C HIS A 71 -5.09 4.28 7.03
N TYR A 72 -5.25 4.86 5.83
CA TYR A 72 -4.10 5.30 5.01
C TYR A 72 -3.39 6.51 5.60
N LYS A 73 -4.13 7.41 6.24
CA LYS A 73 -3.57 8.56 6.95
C LYS A 73 -2.70 8.14 8.12
N GLU A 74 -3.09 7.10 8.87
CA GLU A 74 -2.25 6.54 9.94
C GLU A 74 -0.93 5.93 9.39
N LEU A 75 -0.96 5.29 8.21
CA LEU A 75 0.25 4.77 7.55
C LEU A 75 1.16 5.88 7.00
N THR A 76 0.59 6.94 6.43
CA THR A 76 1.36 8.10 5.95
C THR A 76 1.90 8.94 7.11
N ASP A 77 1.11 9.14 8.16
CA ASP A 77 1.55 9.83 9.38
C ASP A 77 2.66 9.04 10.09
N PHE A 78 2.62 7.70 10.06
CA PHE A 78 3.71 6.85 10.54
C PHE A 78 4.99 7.02 9.71
N GLN A 79 4.89 7.02 8.37
CA GLN A 79 6.03 7.30 7.48
C GLN A 79 6.64 8.68 7.74
N VAL A 80 5.82 9.72 7.88
CA VAL A 80 6.30 11.08 8.15
C VAL A 80 7.00 11.16 9.52
N ARG A 81 6.46 10.51 10.56
CA ARG A 81 7.09 10.47 11.88
C ARG A 81 8.44 9.77 11.88
N MET A 82 8.59 8.68 11.13
CA MET A 82 9.89 8.01 11.02
C MET A 82 10.94 8.90 10.34
N MET A 83 10.55 9.65 9.30
CA MET A 83 11.47 10.59 8.62
C MET A 83 11.83 11.83 9.44
N MET A 84 11.00 12.22 10.42
CA MET A 84 11.23 13.40 11.26
C MET A 84 12.00 13.11 12.55
N ASN A 85 12.11 11.84 12.96
CA ASN A 85 12.83 11.42 14.18
C ASN A 85 14.34 11.17 13.95
N GLU A 86 14.85 11.34 12.73
CA GLU A 86 16.29 11.35 12.43
C GLU A 86 16.93 12.76 12.58
N ARG A 87 16.46 13.57 13.53
CA ARG A 87 17.07 14.88 13.87
C ARG A 87 17.50 14.95 15.33
#